data_AF-Q50JB0-F1
#
_entry.id   AF-Q50JB0-F1
#
_cell.length_a   1.000
_cell.length_b   1.000
_cell.length_c   1.000
_cell.angle_alpha   90.00
_cell.angle_beta   90.00
_cell.angle_gamma   90.00
#
_symmetry.space_group_name_H-M   'P 1'
#
loop_
_entity.id
_entity.type
_entity.pdbx_description
1 polymer ?
#
loop_
_entity_poly.entity_id
_entity_poly.type
_entity_poly.pdbx_seq_one_letter_code
_entity_poly.pdbx_strand_id
1 'polypeptide(L)'
;YSGKQKKAKAATMFGQYLLLFNEDYVEVRNAENGRLRQIIAGRDVRCLDYGFRGPTGSGQQHAQPHTLLQTGVLQDSKGTVKICMSHPEVPGGQIV
;
A
#
# COMPACT_ATOMS: atom_id res chain seq x y z
N TYR A 1 -16.29 -4.70 -6.27
CA TYR A 1 -15.55 -5.96 -6.02
C TYR A 1 -16.17 -7.06 -6.87
N SER A 2 -15.39 -7.68 -7.75
CA SER A 2 -15.90 -8.70 -8.69
C SER A 2 -15.91 -10.13 -8.13
N GLY A 3 -15.41 -10.37 -6.91
CA GLY A 3 -15.28 -11.72 -6.34
C GLY A 3 -14.12 -12.55 -6.90
N LYS A 4 -13.57 -12.17 -8.06
CA LYS A 4 -12.48 -12.89 -8.72
C LYS A 4 -11.13 -12.42 -8.19
N GLN A 5 -10.33 -13.33 -7.65
CA GLN A 5 -8.94 -13.02 -7.27
C GLN A 5 -8.09 -12.84 -8.54
N LYS A 6 -7.52 -11.64 -8.68
CA LYS A 6 -6.52 -11.30 -9.68
C LYS A 6 -5.17 -11.12 -8.98
N LYS A 7 -4.07 -11.14 -9.74
CA LYS A 7 -2.74 -10.83 -9.20
C LYS A 7 -2.67 -9.34 -8.83
N ALA A 8 -2.13 -9.04 -7.66
CA ALA A 8 -1.88 -7.68 -7.22
C ALA A 8 -0.88 -6.98 -8.16
N LYS A 9 -1.17 -5.71 -8.48
CA LYS A 9 -0.31 -4.86 -9.32
C LYS A 9 0.88 -4.31 -8.52
N ALA A 10 0.69 -4.06 -7.23
CA ALA A 10 1.72 -3.58 -6.31
C ALA A 10 1.43 -4.07 -4.89
N ALA A 11 2.41 -3.95 -4.00
CA ALA A 11 2.27 -4.26 -2.59
C ALA A 11 3.12 -3.32 -1.73
N THR A 12 2.68 -3.05 -0.49
CA THR A 12 3.51 -2.38 0.53
C THR A 12 3.20 -2.89 1.92
N MET A 13 4.15 -2.73 2.82
CA MET A 13 4.02 -3.04 4.23
C MET A 13 3.69 -1.75 5.00
N PHE A 14 2.79 -1.84 5.98
CA PHE A 14 2.54 -0.75 6.92
C PHE A 14 2.28 -1.33 8.31
N GLY A 15 3.26 -1.21 9.20
CA GLY A 15 3.24 -1.88 10.50
C GLY A 15 3.01 -3.39 10.36
N GLN A 16 1.95 -3.89 10.99
CA GLN A 16 1.56 -5.30 11.04
C GLN A 16 0.81 -5.79 9.79
N TYR A 17 0.63 -4.91 8.80
CA TYR A 17 -0.24 -5.16 7.66
C TYR A 17 0.54 -5.19 6.34
N LEU A 18 0.18 -6.14 5.50
CA LEU A 18 0.54 -6.18 4.08
C LEU A 18 -0.65 -5.66 3.28
N LEU A 19 -0.41 -4.63 2.47
CA LEU A 19 -1.40 -4.05 1.57
C LEU A 19 -1.10 -4.55 0.16
N LEU A 20 -2.10 -5.16 -0.47
CA LEU A 20 -2.05 -5.66 -1.84
C LEU A 20 -3.00 -4.81 -2.70
N PHE A 21 -2.44 -4.13 -3.70
CA PHE A 21 -3.19 -3.27 -4.60
C PHE A 21 -3.64 -4.06 -5.83
N ASN A 22 -4.90 -4.53 -5.81
CA ASN A 22 -5.55 -5.08 -6.99
C ASN A 22 -6.23 -3.98 -7.79
N GLU A 23 -6.69 -4.31 -8.98
CA GLU A 23 -7.33 -3.32 -9.87
C GLU A 23 -8.66 -2.77 -9.32
N ASP A 24 -9.44 -3.61 -8.66
CA ASP A 24 -10.81 -3.35 -8.20
C ASP A 24 -10.97 -3.42 -6.67
N TYR A 25 -9.88 -3.56 -5.94
CA TYR A 25 -9.87 -3.50 -4.47
C TYR A 25 -8.45 -3.40 -3.91
N VAL A 26 -8.37 -2.95 -2.66
CA VAL A 26 -7.20 -3.12 -1.81
C VAL A 26 -7.47 -4.26 -0.85
N GLU A 27 -6.53 -5.18 -0.75
CA GLU A 27 -6.57 -6.27 0.19
C GLU A 27 -5.58 -6.02 1.33
N VAL A 28 -6.10 -5.99 2.55
CA VAL A 28 -5.31 -5.81 3.77
C VAL A 28 -5.17 -7.16 4.45
N ARG A 29 -3.93 -7.62 4.60
CA ARG A 29 -3.59 -8.87 5.28
C ARG A 29 -2.74 -8.60 6.50
N ASN A 30 -2.83 -9.46 7.51
CA ASN A 30 -1.80 -9.52 8.56
C ASN A 30 -0.49 -9.97 7.91
N ALA A 31 0.60 -9.24 8.17
CA ALA A 31 1.89 -9.46 7.54
C ALA A 31 2.62 -10.70 8.06
N GLU A 32 2.36 -11.12 9.30
CA GLU A 32 3.04 -12.26 9.93
C GLU A 32 2.46 -13.59 9.46
N ASN A 33 1.13 -13.69 9.37
CA ASN A 33 0.45 -14.96 9.06
C ASN A 33 -0.39 -14.94 7.78
N GLY A 34 -0.42 -13.82 7.06
CA GLY A 34 -1.14 -13.69 5.79
C GLY A 34 -2.67 -13.66 5.92
N ARG A 35 -3.24 -13.69 7.12
CA ARG A 35 -4.70 -13.71 7.32
C ARG A 35 -5.35 -12.46 6.73
N LEU A 36 -6.40 -12.65 5.94
CA LEU A 36 -7.22 -11.54 5.41
C LEU A 36 -7.85 -10.76 6.57
N ARG A 37 -7.63 -9.45 6.59
CA ARG A 37 -8.16 -8.52 7.60
C ARG A 37 -9.29 -7.67 7.03
N GLN A 38 -9.13 -7.19 5.79
CA GLN A 38 -10.11 -6.31 5.16
C GLN A 38 -9.98 -6.33 3.64
N ILE A 39 -11.10 -6.11 2.96
CA ILE A 39 -11.17 -5.74 1.55
C ILE A 39 -11.75 -4.33 1.49
N ILE A 40 -11.07 -3.43 0.79
CA ILE A 40 -11.56 -2.08 0.50
C ILE A 40 -11.90 -2.07 -0.99
N ALA A 41 -13.19 -2.08 -1.31
CA ALA A 41 -13.67 -2.15 -2.69
C ALA A 41 -13.51 -0.79 -3.40
N GLY A 42 -13.07 -0.83 -4.66
CA GLY A 42 -12.95 0.35 -5.50
C GLY A 42 -12.82 -0.02 -6.98
N ARG A 43 -12.48 0.95 -7.82
CA ARG A 43 -12.03 0.73 -9.20
C ARG A 43 -10.83 1.64 -9.45
N ASP A 44 -9.98 1.28 -10.40
CA ASP A 44 -8.80 2.06 -10.79
C ASP A 44 -7.88 2.41 -9.62
N VAL A 45 -7.68 1.43 -8.73
CA VAL A 45 -6.85 1.58 -7.52
C VAL A 45 -5.42 1.93 -7.91
N ARG A 46 -4.89 3.00 -7.30
CA ARG A 46 -3.53 3.51 -7.49
C ARG A 46 -2.94 3.92 -6.15
N CYS A 47 -1.73 3.47 -5.87
CA CYS A 47 -0.97 3.94 -4.72
C CYS A 47 -0.27 5.26 -5.08
N LEU A 48 -0.54 6.31 -4.30
CA LEU A 48 0.07 7.64 -4.46
C LEU A 48 1.32 7.82 -3.60
N ASP A 49 1.35 7.19 -2.43
CA ASP A 49 2.48 7.19 -1.51
C ASP A 49 2.52 5.84 -0.79
N TYR A 50 3.65 5.15 -0.83
CA TYR A 50 3.82 3.84 -0.21
C TYR A 50 4.09 3.90 1.30
N GLY A 51 4.17 5.10 1.89
CA GLY A 51 4.43 5.30 3.31
C GLY A 51 5.90 5.09 3.70
N PHE A 52 6.78 4.75 2.74
CA PHE A 52 8.21 4.66 2.95
C PHE A 52 8.83 6.05 2.92
N ARG A 53 9.05 6.63 4.10
CA ARG A 53 10.03 7.70 4.26
C ARG A 53 11.32 7.06 4.73
N GLY A 54 12.28 6.93 3.81
CA GLY A 54 13.66 6.70 4.22
C GLY A 54 14.16 7.83 5.15
N PRO A 55 15.36 7.72 5.72
CA PRO A 55 15.89 8.69 6.67
C PRO A 55 16.02 10.12 6.12
N THR A 56 15.78 10.34 4.83
CA THR A 56 15.88 11.62 4.12
C THR A 56 14.61 12.47 4.17
N GLY A 57 13.66 12.19 5.07
CA GLY A 57 12.46 13.00 5.28
C GLY A 57 12.71 14.41 5.86
N SER A 58 13.94 14.74 6.24
CA SER A 58 14.34 16.06 6.70
C SER A 58 15.61 16.52 5.97
N GLY A 59 15.44 17.30 4.90
CA GLY A 59 16.52 18.09 4.29
C GLY A 59 17.52 17.30 3.45
N GLN A 60 17.76 17.80 2.24
CA GLN A 60 19.08 17.92 1.61
C GLN A 60 20.12 16.84 1.99
N GLN A 61 20.38 15.87 1.09
CA GLN A 61 21.69 15.66 0.44
C GLN A 61 21.85 14.24 -0.14
N HIS A 62 22.28 14.23 -1.40
CA HIS A 62 23.05 13.24 -2.14
C HIS A 62 22.56 11.79 -2.33
N ALA A 63 22.49 11.44 -3.61
CA ALA A 63 22.29 10.11 -4.16
C ALA A 63 23.40 9.12 -3.77
N GLN A 64 23.03 7.87 -3.49
CA GLN A 64 23.76 6.68 -3.96
C GLN A 64 22.79 5.49 -4.15
N PRO A 65 22.97 4.66 -5.18
CA PRO A 65 22.16 3.48 -5.42
C PRO A 65 22.89 2.26 -4.87
N HIS A 66 22.50 1.71 -3.72
CA HIS A 66 22.77 0.31 -3.43
C HIS A 66 22.03 -0.16 -2.18
N THR A 67 21.37 -1.31 -2.33
CA THR A 67 21.12 -2.36 -1.32
C THR A 67 20.72 -1.92 0.08
N LEU A 68 19.57 -2.37 0.57
CA LEU A 68 19.47 -2.99 1.90
C LEU A 68 18.11 -3.70 2.05
N LEU A 69 18.17 -4.98 1.72
CA LEU A 69 17.23 -6.03 2.10
C LEU A 69 17.48 -6.43 3.58
N GLN A 70 17.64 -5.46 4.48
CA GLN A 70 18.17 -5.73 5.83
C GLN A 70 17.63 -4.73 6.85
N THR A 71 16.55 -5.11 7.51
CA THR A 71 16.49 -5.44 8.94
C THR A 71 15.01 -5.35 9.33
N GLY A 72 14.45 -6.50 9.71
CA GLY A 72 13.07 -6.68 10.16
C GLY A 72 12.81 -6.05 11.53
N VAL A 73 13.23 -4.82 11.75
CA VAL A 73 12.70 -4.01 12.83
C VAL A 73 11.47 -3.32 12.26
N LEU A 74 10.30 -3.76 12.70
CA LEU A 74 9.03 -3.08 12.51
C LEU A 74 9.12 -1.71 13.20
N GLN A 75 9.89 -0.78 12.64
CA GLN A 75 9.77 0.62 13.01
C GLN A 75 8.34 1.01 12.64
N ASP A 76 7.58 1.45 13.64
CA ASP A 76 6.27 2.06 13.44
C ASP A 76 6.41 3.04 12.30
N SER A 77 5.76 2.73 11.19
CA SER A 77 5.84 3.52 9.98
C SER A 77 5.18 4.86 10.30
N LYS A 78 5.99 5.87 10.66
CA LYS A 78 5.51 7.24 10.93
C LYS A 78 4.94 7.92 9.68
N GLY A 79 4.99 7.24 8.52
CA GLY A 79 4.36 7.65 7.27
C GLY A 79 2.90 7.23 7.18
N THR A 80 2.30 7.45 6.00
CA THR A 80 0.95 7.01 5.67
C THR A 80 0.97 6.45 4.26
N VAL A 81 0.27 5.36 4.02
CA VAL A 81 -0.02 4.91 2.66
C VAL A 81 -1.18 5.74 2.12
N LYS A 82 -1.03 6.34 0.94
CA LYS A 82 -2.08 7.13 0.28
C LYS A 82 -2.55 6.41 -0.97
N ILE A 83 -3.86 6.30 -1.14
CA ILE A 83 -4.49 5.47 -2.18
C ILE A 83 -5.58 6.29 -2.83
N CYS A 84 -5.61 6.32 -4.16
CA CYS A 84 -6.77 6.79 -4.91
C CYS A 84 -7.35 5.66 -5.76
N MET A 85 -8.52 5.87 -6.36
CA MET A 85 -9.75 5.25 -5.87
C MET A 85 -10.97 5.77 -6.65
N SER A 86 -11.66 4.98 -7.47
CA SER A 86 -13.03 5.29 -7.90
C SER A 86 -14.03 4.50 -7.06
N HIS A 87 -15.17 5.10 -6.70
CA HIS A 87 -16.23 4.42 -5.95
C HIS A 87 -16.68 3.17 -6.73
N PRO A 88 -16.84 2.01 -6.08
CA PRO A 88 -17.09 0.76 -6.77
C PRO A 88 -18.41 0.72 -7.54
N GLU A 89 -19.36 1.63 -7.24
CA GLU A 89 -20.72 1.61 -7.80
C GLU A 89 -21.20 2.97 -8.31
N VAL A 90 -20.56 4.09 -7.93
CA VAL A 90 -21.04 5.44 -8.25
C VAL A 90 -20.14 6.00 -9.34
N PRO A 91 -20.60 6.10 -10.60
CA PRO A 91 -19.80 6.65 -11.69
C PRO A 91 -19.36 8.07 -11.39
N GLY A 92 -18.10 8.40 -11.67
CA GLY A 92 -17.53 9.72 -11.38
C GLY A 92 -17.21 9.98 -9.90
N GLY A 93 -17.62 9.11 -8.97
CA GLY A 93 -17.24 9.20 -7.56
C GLY A 93 -15.78 8.81 -7.36
N GLN A 94 -14.99 9.70 -6.75
CA GLN A 94 -13.60 9.44 -6.39
C GLN A 94 -13.43 9.26 -4.88
N ILE A 95 -12.45 8.44 -4.49
CA ILE A 95 -12.00 8.16 -3.13
C ILE A 95 -10.49 8.42 -3.12
N VAL A 96 -10.03 9.28 -2.21
CA VAL A 96 -8.62 9.68 -2.06
C VAL A 96 -8.24 9.68 -0.59
#